data_AF-A0A7X8ZQP2-F1
#
_entry.id   AF-A0A7X8ZQP2-F1
#
_cell.length_a   1.000
_cell.length_b   1.000
_cell.length_c   1.000
_cell.angle_alpha   90.00
_cell.angle_beta   90.00
_cell.angle_gamma   90.00
#
_symmetry.space_group_name_H-M   'P 1'
#
loop_
_entity.id
_entity.type
_entity.pdbx_description
1 polymer ?
#
loop_
_entity_poly.entity_id
_entity_poly.type
_entity_poly.pdbx_seq_one_letter_code
_entity_poly.pdbx_strand_id
1 'polypeptide(L)'
;MKEGICKNCGSIVFVDPKNENCHCLFCNCVFPTSEALEIAKNPTAYTYPNEEQPEYVDEKIKQEYAKNINSLDKLAESQKKNQAKAKKKPQYAIKTKVLPDINLSVKQVVMMIACFALIALVFLGVMLPKTIKRDRQREGITAQFKKSMTSSELKETIDFDEGFVISHMDNSHLDLVIKEKPSKEDAIQIFKLYSDTRASVIGDISEDKKYNNVSLRIAIPEAGGYSISNQNISDLENLENVEELP
;
A
#
# COMPACT_ATOMS: atom_id res chain seq x y z
N MET A 1 -32.18 -2.22 -18.97
CA MET A 1 -31.11 -1.73 -19.85
C MET A 1 -30.35 -2.93 -20.42
N LYS A 2 -29.89 -2.82 -21.66
CA LYS A 2 -29.07 -3.82 -22.37
C LYS A 2 -27.84 -3.13 -22.96
N GLU A 3 -26.79 -3.90 -23.19
CA GLU A 3 -25.59 -3.43 -23.88
C GLU A 3 -25.80 -3.49 -25.39
N GLY A 4 -25.48 -2.40 -26.08
CA GLY A 4 -25.45 -2.27 -27.53
C GLY A 4 -24.12 -1.67 -27.98
N ILE A 5 -23.90 -1.64 -29.30
CA ILE A 5 -22.69 -1.05 -29.90
C ILE A 5 -23.08 0.10 -30.84
N CYS A 6 -22.34 1.20 -30.76
CA CYS A 6 -22.53 2.34 -31.65
C CYS A 6 -22.19 2.00 -33.09
N LYS A 7 -23.15 2.25 -33.99
CA LYS A 7 -22.97 2.04 -35.44
C LYS A 7 -21.94 2.95 -36.10
N ASN A 8 -21.54 4.04 -35.44
CA ASN A 8 -20.59 4.99 -36.02
C ASN A 8 -19.15 4.75 -35.52
N CYS A 9 -18.97 4.61 -34.20
CA CYS A 9 -17.63 4.59 -33.58
C CYS A 9 -17.28 3.29 -32.84
N GLY A 10 -18.18 2.30 -32.81
CA GLY A 10 -17.94 1.02 -32.15
C GLY A 10 -17.91 1.08 -30.61
N SER A 11 -18.19 2.22 -30.01
CA SER A 11 -18.26 2.34 -28.55
C SER A 11 -19.49 1.62 -27.98
N ILE A 12 -19.33 1.07 -26.78
CA ILE A 12 -20.43 0.45 -26.04
C ILE A 12 -21.44 1.53 -25.64
N VAL A 13 -22.72 1.25 -25.87
CA VAL A 13 -23.85 2.10 -25.48
C VAL A 13 -24.82 1.30 -24.61
N PHE A 14 -25.28 1.89 -23.51
CA PHE A 14 -26.33 1.29 -22.69
C PHE A 14 -27.69 1.76 -23.20
N VAL A 15 -28.50 0.82 -23.69
CA VAL A 15 -29.77 1.11 -24.32
C VAL A 15 -30.94 0.57 -23.49
N ASP A 16 -32.03 1.33 -23.43
CA ASP A 16 -33.31 0.81 -22.94
C ASP A 16 -34.09 0.22 -24.12
N PRO A 17 -34.42 -1.09 -24.13
CA PRO A 17 -35.20 -1.69 -25.21
C PRO A 17 -36.58 -1.06 -25.44
N LYS A 18 -37.07 -0.27 -24.47
CA LYS A 18 -38.34 0.46 -24.58
C LYS A 18 -38.21 1.75 -25.40
N ASN A 19 -37.00 2.25 -25.62
CA ASN A 19 -36.76 3.46 -26.40
C ASN A 19 -36.44 3.08 -27.85
N GLU A 20 -37.08 3.77 -28.80
CA GLU A 20 -36.89 3.53 -30.23
C GLU A 20 -35.47 3.88 -30.69
N ASN A 21 -34.89 4.94 -30.12
CA ASN A 21 -33.56 5.43 -30.46
C ASN A 21 -32.62 5.37 -29.25
N CYS A 22 -31.34 5.20 -29.54
CA CYS A 22 -30.26 5.32 -28.59
C CYS A 22 -29.27 6.41 -29.05
N HIS A 23 -28.56 7.00 -28.09
CA HIS A 23 -27.61 8.07 -28.32
C HIS A 23 -26.23 7.64 -27.79
N CYS A 24 -25.23 7.74 -28.65
CA CYS A 24 -23.84 7.50 -28.26
C CYS A 24 -23.24 8.78 -27.66
N LEU A 25 -22.83 8.70 -26.39
CA LEU A 25 -22.17 9.82 -25.69
C LEU A 25 -20.79 10.20 -26.25
N PHE A 26 -20.15 9.31 -27.03
CA PHE A 26 -18.77 9.52 -27.50
C PHE A 26 -18.71 10.24 -28.85
N CYS A 27 -19.56 9.85 -29.79
CA CYS A 27 -19.58 10.45 -31.12
C CYS A 27 -20.87 11.20 -31.43
N ASN A 28 -21.79 11.33 -30.47
CA ASN A 28 -23.11 11.95 -30.63
C ASN A 28 -24.04 11.31 -31.67
N CYS A 29 -23.73 10.13 -32.19
CA CYS A 29 -24.60 9.42 -33.13
C CYS A 29 -25.92 9.02 -32.44
N VAL A 30 -27.05 9.39 -33.06
CA VAL A 30 -28.39 8.95 -32.68
C VAL A 30 -28.91 7.97 -33.72
N PHE A 31 -29.30 6.78 -33.27
CA PHE A 31 -29.69 5.70 -34.17
C PHE A 31 -30.60 4.68 -33.47
N PRO A 32 -31.31 3.82 -34.24
CA PRO A 32 -32.26 2.88 -33.68
C PRO A 32 -31.65 1.92 -32.65
N THR A 33 -32.36 1.67 -31.56
CA THR A 33 -31.93 0.74 -30.50
C THR A 33 -31.79 -0.70 -31.04
N SER A 34 -32.59 -1.10 -32.03
CA SER A 34 -32.49 -2.40 -32.68
C SER A 34 -31.15 -2.61 -33.38
N GLU A 35 -30.66 -1.60 -34.11
CA GLU A 35 -29.36 -1.64 -34.79
C GLU A 35 -28.22 -1.80 -33.77
N ALA A 36 -28.29 -1.09 -32.64
CA ALA A 36 -27.27 -1.18 -31.58
C ALA A 36 -27.16 -2.60 -31.00
N LEU A 37 -28.30 -3.28 -30.82
CA LEU A 37 -28.37 -4.63 -30.29
C LEU A 37 -28.00 -5.70 -31.33
N GLU A 38 -28.20 -5.42 -32.61
CA GLU A 38 -27.78 -6.31 -33.70
C GLU A 38 -26.27 -6.27 -33.91
N ILE A 39 -25.66 -5.08 -33.92
CA ILE A 39 -24.20 -4.93 -34.01
C ILE A 39 -23.51 -5.58 -32.82
N ALA A 40 -24.10 -5.51 -31.63
CA ALA A 40 -23.58 -6.16 -30.43
C ALA A 40 -23.49 -7.70 -30.55
N LYS A 41 -24.30 -8.34 -31.39
CA LYS A 41 -24.24 -9.80 -31.60
C LYS A 41 -23.02 -10.23 -32.41
N ASN A 42 -22.58 -9.40 -33.38
CA ASN A 42 -21.42 -9.66 -34.23
C ASN A 42 -20.62 -8.38 -34.49
N PRO A 43 -19.88 -7.88 -33.48
CA PRO A 43 -19.20 -6.58 -33.56
C PRO A 43 -18.09 -6.51 -34.62
N THR A 44 -17.47 -7.64 -34.93
CA THR A 44 -16.35 -7.77 -35.87
C THR A 44 -16.78 -7.82 -37.34
N ALA A 45 -18.06 -8.07 -37.61
CA ALA A 45 -18.60 -8.13 -38.97
C ALA A 45 -19.09 -6.77 -39.48
N TYR A 46 -19.13 -5.75 -38.62
CA TYR A 46 -19.65 -4.43 -38.93
C TYR A 46 -18.52 -3.41 -39.14
N THR A 47 -18.61 -2.60 -40.20
CA THR A 47 -17.62 -1.55 -40.50
C THR A 47 -18.09 -0.21 -39.92
N TYR A 48 -17.24 0.40 -39.09
CA TYR A 48 -17.54 1.66 -38.40
C TYR A 48 -17.05 2.85 -39.23
N PRO A 49 -17.96 3.71 -39.74
CA PRO A 49 -17.61 4.81 -40.63
C PRO A 49 -16.84 5.96 -39.92
N ASN A 50 -17.00 6.12 -38.60
CA ASN A 50 -16.33 7.16 -37.80
C ASN A 50 -16.50 8.59 -38.35
N GLU A 51 -17.69 8.89 -38.88
CA GLU A 51 -17.99 10.23 -39.41
C GLU A 51 -18.35 11.19 -38.28
N GLU A 52 -17.95 12.46 -38.42
CA GLU A 52 -18.36 13.53 -37.50
C GLU A 52 -19.88 13.66 -37.49
N GLN A 53 -20.49 13.54 -36.31
CA GLN A 53 -21.94 13.68 -36.16
C GLN A 53 -22.27 15.09 -35.66
N PRO A 54 -23.44 15.63 -36.07
CA PRO A 54 -23.92 16.90 -35.51
C PRO A 54 -24.15 16.77 -34.00
N GLU A 55 -23.98 17.88 -33.28
CA GLU A 55 -24.23 17.93 -31.85
C GLU A 55 -25.72 17.66 -31.57
N TYR A 56 -26.02 16.50 -31.00
CA TYR A 56 -27.38 16.15 -30.59
C TYR A 56 -27.70 16.81 -29.24
N VAL A 57 -28.58 17.82 -29.29
CA VAL A 57 -29.11 18.48 -28.09
C VAL A 57 -30.57 18.09 -27.95
N ASP A 58 -30.87 17.12 -27.08
CA ASP A 58 -32.24 16.81 -26.71
C ASP A 58 -32.87 18.03 -26.02
N GLU A 59 -33.96 18.56 -26.58
CA GLU A 59 -34.67 19.72 -26.02
C GLU A 59 -35.12 19.49 -24.57
N LYS A 60 -35.42 18.25 -24.17
CA LYS A 60 -35.78 17.91 -22.78
C LYS A 60 -34.59 18.03 -21.85
N ILE A 61 -33.41 17.56 -22.29
CA ILE A 61 -32.16 17.72 -21.54
C ILE A 61 -31.81 19.21 -21.44
N LYS A 62 -31.94 19.98 -22.53
CA LYS A 62 -31.71 21.43 -22.52
C LYS A 62 -32.63 22.16 -21.52
N GLN A 63 -33.89 21.74 -21.41
CA GLN A 63 -34.85 22.29 -20.45
C GLN A 63 -34.53 21.89 -19.00
N GLU A 64 -34.07 20.68 -18.74
CA GLU A 64 -33.63 20.25 -17.39
C GLU A 64 -32.35 20.97 -16.96
N TYR A 65 -31.36 21.11 -17.84
CA TYR A 65 -30.16 21.91 -17.59
C TYR A 65 -30.51 23.38 -17.33
N ALA A 66 -31.42 23.97 -18.11
CA ALA A 66 -31.89 25.34 -17.88
C ALA A 66 -32.62 25.51 -16.54
N LYS A 67 -33.42 24.51 -16.11
CA LYS A 67 -34.06 24.51 -14.79
C LYS A 67 -33.04 24.43 -13.65
N ASN A 68 -32.01 23.59 -13.81
CA ASN A 68 -30.96 23.43 -12.82
C ASN A 68 -30.08 24.69 -12.71
N ILE A 69 -29.73 25.34 -13.83
CA ILE A 69 -28.98 26.62 -13.83
C ILE A 69 -29.80 27.73 -13.14
N ASN A 70 -31.09 27.86 -13.47
CA ASN A 70 -31.97 28.82 -12.80
C ASN A 70 -32.14 28.55 -11.29
N SER A 71 -31.99 27.30 -10.85
CA SER A 71 -32.01 26.94 -9.42
C SER A 71 -30.72 27.35 -8.70
N LEU A 72 -29.59 27.33 -9.41
CA LEU A 72 -28.29 27.79 -8.90
C LEU A 72 -28.24 29.32 -8.77
N ASP A 73 -28.80 30.05 -9.73
CA ASP A 73 -28.91 31.52 -9.65
C ASP A 73 -29.82 31.94 -8.50
N LYS A 74 -30.94 31.22 -8.28
CA LYS A 74 -31.80 31.42 -7.11
C LYS A 74 -31.10 31.09 -5.79
N LEU A 75 -30.20 30.10 -5.77
CA LEU A 75 -29.36 29.79 -4.61
C LEU A 75 -28.34 30.91 -4.35
N ALA A 76 -27.73 31.48 -5.39
CA ALA A 76 -26.80 32.61 -5.27
C ALA A 76 -27.52 33.88 -4.78
N GLU A 77 -28.73 34.19 -5.28
CA GLU A 77 -29.56 35.28 -4.78
C GLU A 77 -30.07 35.02 -3.34
N SER A 78 -30.43 33.78 -3.01
CA SER A 78 -30.79 33.36 -1.66
C SER A 78 -29.64 33.55 -0.68
N GLN A 79 -28.41 33.18 -1.06
CA GLN A 79 -27.21 33.39 -0.25
C GLN A 79 -26.94 34.89 -0.03
N LYS A 80 -27.07 35.73 -1.06
CA LYS A 80 -26.95 37.20 -0.91
C LYS A 80 -28.05 37.79 -0.01
N LYS A 81 -29.29 37.34 -0.13
CA LYS A 81 -30.40 37.76 0.78
C LYS A 81 -30.23 37.26 2.21
N ASN A 82 -29.65 36.07 2.41
CA ASN A 82 -29.37 35.51 3.74
C ASN A 82 -28.17 36.18 4.42
N GLN A 83 -27.18 36.68 3.67
CA GLN A 83 -26.11 37.53 4.22
C GLN A 83 -26.63 38.91 4.65
N ALA A 84 -27.62 39.48 3.95
CA ALA A 84 -28.20 40.79 4.27
C ALA A 84 -29.21 40.76 5.44
N LYS A 85 -29.79 39.60 5.78
CA LYS A 85 -30.66 39.44 6.95
C LYS A 85 -29.93 38.66 8.03
N ALA A 86 -29.06 39.36 8.76
CA ALA A 86 -28.54 38.94 10.06
C ALA A 86 -29.69 38.70 11.05
N LYS A 87 -30.33 37.53 10.96
CA LYS A 87 -31.35 37.05 11.88
C LYS A 87 -30.66 36.41 13.09
N LYS A 88 -31.18 36.77 14.27
CA LYS A 88 -30.82 36.28 15.61
C LYS A 88 -30.41 34.80 15.58
N LYS A 89 -29.20 34.51 16.09
CA LYS A 89 -28.63 33.15 16.16
C LYS A 89 -29.50 32.25 17.06
N PRO A 90 -29.83 31.01 16.66
CA PRO A 90 -30.45 30.03 17.55
C PRO A 90 -29.50 29.64 18.69
N GLN A 91 -30.03 29.45 19.90
CA GLN A 91 -29.27 29.21 21.14
C GLN A 91 -28.49 27.87 21.18
N TYR A 92 -28.54 27.05 20.12
CA TYR A 92 -27.82 25.78 20.01
C TYR A 92 -26.83 25.74 18.82
N ALA A 93 -26.45 26.90 18.28
CA ALA A 93 -25.35 26.94 17.31
C ALA A 93 -24.03 26.58 18.02
N ILE A 94 -23.42 25.44 17.62
CA ILE A 94 -22.04 25.11 18.00
C ILE A 94 -21.19 26.32 17.66
N LYS A 95 -20.58 26.94 18.67
CA LYS A 95 -19.65 28.06 18.47
C LYS A 95 -18.47 27.49 17.68
N THR A 96 -18.50 27.62 16.36
CA THR A 96 -17.30 27.46 15.55
C THR A 96 -16.33 28.53 16.04
N LYS A 97 -15.33 28.10 16.82
CA LYS A 97 -14.17 28.95 17.10
C LYS A 97 -13.53 29.20 15.75
N VAL A 98 -13.77 30.39 15.20
CA VAL A 98 -13.01 30.88 14.06
C VAL A 98 -11.56 30.89 14.55
N LEU A 99 -10.71 30.05 13.93
CA LEU A 99 -9.29 30.05 14.26
C LEU A 99 -8.78 31.47 14.00
N PRO A 100 -8.12 32.11 14.98
CA PRO A 100 -7.61 33.45 14.79
C PRO A 100 -6.64 33.45 13.61
N ASP A 101 -6.65 34.51 12.82
CA ASP A 101 -5.76 34.66 11.68
C ASP A 101 -4.33 34.85 12.20
N ILE A 102 -3.54 33.76 12.18
CA ILE A 102 -2.18 33.77 12.72
C ILE A 102 -1.26 34.39 11.67
N ASN A 103 -1.15 35.72 11.70
CA ASN A 103 -0.14 36.45 10.93
C ASN A 103 1.24 36.23 11.58
N LEU A 104 1.90 35.13 11.24
CA LEU A 104 3.29 34.88 11.62
C LEU A 104 4.19 35.84 10.84
N SER A 105 5.06 36.57 11.56
CA SER A 105 6.09 37.36 10.92
C SER A 105 7.10 36.44 10.20
N VAL A 106 7.69 36.90 9.09
CA VAL A 106 8.71 36.13 8.34
C VAL A 106 9.83 35.63 9.26
N LYS A 107 10.22 36.43 10.27
CA LYS A 107 11.22 36.05 11.27
C LYS A 107 10.78 34.83 12.11
N GLN A 108 9.51 34.74 12.49
CA GLN A 108 8.97 33.60 13.24
C GLN A 108 8.92 32.35 12.38
N VAL A 109 8.60 32.47 11.09
CA VAL A 109 8.61 31.34 10.14
C VAL A 109 10.03 30.82 9.94
N VAL A 110 11.00 31.70 9.70
CA VAL A 110 12.41 31.32 9.55
C VAL A 110 12.95 30.68 10.83
N MET A 111 12.63 31.22 12.00
CA MET A 111 13.02 30.64 13.29
C MET A 111 12.40 29.25 13.51
N MET A 112 11.14 29.05 13.11
CA MET A 112 10.48 27.75 13.19
C MET A 112 11.17 26.73 12.27
N ILE A 113 11.44 27.09 11.02
CA ILE A 113 12.18 26.24 10.07
C ILE A 113 13.57 25.91 10.63
N ALA A 114 14.29 26.88 11.18
CA ALA A 114 15.60 26.67 11.77
C ALA A 114 15.54 25.69 12.97
N CYS A 115 14.51 25.78 13.81
CA CYS A 115 14.30 24.83 14.90
C CYS A 115 14.05 23.40 14.37
N PHE A 116 13.18 23.25 13.37
CA PHE A 116 12.94 21.95 12.75
C PHE A 116 14.20 21.38 12.09
N ALA A 117 14.96 22.21 11.38
CA ALA A 117 16.23 21.81 10.78
C ALA A 117 17.24 21.36 11.83
N LEU A 118 17.34 22.05 12.97
CA LEU A 118 18.20 21.67 14.07
C LEU A 118 17.81 20.30 14.66
N ILE A 119 16.51 20.07 14.89
CA ILE A 119 16.00 18.77 15.37
C ILE A 119 16.33 17.66 14.36
N ALA A 120 16.11 17.92 13.07
CA ALA A 120 16.44 16.96 12.01
C ALA A 120 17.94 16.63 11.97
N LEU A 121 18.82 17.61 12.15
CA LEU A 121 20.26 17.41 12.20
C LEU A 121 20.68 16.58 13.42
N VAL A 122 20.12 16.85 14.60
CA VAL A 122 20.38 16.04 15.81
C VAL A 122 19.91 14.60 15.59
N PHE A 123 18.73 14.40 15.01
CA PHE A 123 18.20 13.08 14.71
C PHE A 123 19.10 12.31 13.73
N LEU A 124 19.54 12.96 12.64
CA LEU A 124 20.47 12.36 11.68
C LEU A 124 21.81 12.03 12.33
N GLY A 125 22.34 12.90 13.19
CA GLY A 125 23.60 12.69 13.91
C GLY A 125 23.58 11.45 14.81
N VAL A 126 22.42 11.05 15.34
CA VAL A 126 22.26 9.84 16.15
C VAL A 126 21.90 8.61 15.31
N MET A 127 20.96 8.74 14.36
CA MET A 127 20.45 7.60 13.60
C MET A 127 21.43 7.09 12.55
N LEU A 128 22.13 7.98 11.84
CA LEU A 128 23.04 7.61 10.77
C LEU A 128 24.20 6.70 11.26
N PRO A 129 24.96 7.01 12.32
CA PRO A 129 25.99 6.11 12.80
C PRO A 129 25.42 4.78 13.30
N LYS A 130 24.21 4.81 13.89
CA LYS A 130 23.52 3.59 14.34
C LYS A 130 23.18 2.68 13.16
N THR A 131 22.68 3.24 12.06
CA THR A 131 22.37 2.49 10.83
C THR A 131 23.64 1.95 10.16
N ILE A 132 24.70 2.76 10.04
CA ILE A 132 25.97 2.29 9.48
C ILE A 132 26.57 1.15 10.32
N LYS A 133 26.53 1.26 11.65
CA LYS A 133 26.97 0.19 12.55
C LYS A 133 26.15 -1.07 12.33
N ARG A 134 24.82 -0.96 12.26
CA ARG A 134 23.91 -2.09 11.98
C ARG A 134 24.27 -2.77 10.67
N ASP A 135 24.47 -2.01 9.60
CA ASP A 135 24.70 -2.55 8.25
C ASP A 135 26.03 -3.29 8.17
N ARG A 136 27.11 -2.71 8.73
CA ARG A 136 28.41 -3.40 8.82
C ARG A 136 28.33 -4.68 9.64
N GLN A 137 27.61 -4.65 10.77
CA GLN A 137 27.41 -5.85 11.57
C GLN A 137 26.60 -6.89 10.80
N ARG A 138 25.56 -6.48 10.08
CA ARG A 138 24.73 -7.37 9.27
C ARG A 138 25.52 -8.01 8.12
N GLU A 139 26.35 -7.24 7.43
CA GLU A 139 27.27 -7.75 6.41
C GLU A 139 28.25 -8.77 7.00
N GLY A 140 28.85 -8.46 8.17
CA GLY A 140 29.74 -9.36 8.87
C GLY A 140 29.07 -10.66 9.31
N ILE A 141 27.86 -10.57 9.87
CA ILE A 141 27.06 -11.74 10.26
C ILE A 141 26.72 -12.57 9.03
N THR A 142 26.24 -11.93 7.96
CA THR A 142 25.89 -12.62 6.71
C THR A 142 27.08 -13.37 6.14
N ALA A 143 28.25 -12.72 6.06
CA ALA A 143 29.46 -13.34 5.51
C ALA A 143 29.94 -14.53 6.36
N GLN A 144 29.98 -14.39 7.69
CA GLN A 144 30.40 -15.46 8.59
C GLN A 144 29.38 -16.61 8.63
N PHE A 145 28.08 -16.29 8.62
CA PHE A 145 27.02 -17.28 8.62
C PHE A 145 27.01 -18.07 7.31
N LYS A 146 27.05 -17.40 6.14
CA LYS A 146 27.17 -18.06 4.83
C LYS A 146 28.38 -18.99 4.79
N LYS A 147 29.54 -18.54 5.29
CA LYS A 147 30.76 -19.36 5.35
C LYS A 147 30.58 -20.60 6.22
N SER A 148 30.03 -20.44 7.42
CA SER A 148 29.83 -21.55 8.37
C SER A 148 28.78 -22.55 7.87
N MET A 149 27.74 -22.05 7.22
CA MET A 149 26.67 -22.88 6.66
C MET A 149 27.10 -23.61 5.38
N THR A 150 28.00 -23.02 4.59
CA THR A 150 28.63 -23.68 3.42
C THR A 150 29.46 -24.91 3.81
N SER A 151 29.88 -25.00 5.07
CA SER A 151 30.58 -26.16 5.64
C SER A 151 29.64 -27.23 6.21
N SER A 152 28.33 -26.97 6.26
CA SER A 152 27.32 -27.92 6.72
C SER A 152 26.64 -28.65 5.55
N GLU A 153 26.07 -29.82 5.82
CA GLU A 153 25.33 -30.63 4.83
C GLU A 153 24.09 -29.89 4.28
N LEU A 154 23.65 -28.82 4.94
CA LEU A 154 22.45 -28.05 4.60
C LEU A 154 22.66 -27.04 3.46
N LYS A 155 23.87 -26.92 2.89
CA LYS A 155 24.22 -25.92 1.87
C LYS A 155 23.30 -25.91 0.65
N GLU A 156 22.86 -27.08 0.16
CA GLU A 156 22.08 -27.18 -1.07
C GLU A 156 20.60 -26.81 -0.89
N THR A 157 20.15 -26.69 0.35
CA THR A 157 18.74 -26.48 0.69
C THR A 157 18.38 -25.00 0.86
N ILE A 158 19.37 -24.12 1.10
CA ILE A 158 19.16 -22.71 1.43
C ILE A 158 19.45 -21.83 0.21
N ASP A 159 18.48 -21.01 -0.19
CA ASP A 159 18.70 -19.94 -1.15
C ASP A 159 19.23 -18.69 -0.41
N PHE A 160 20.52 -18.44 -0.52
CA PHE A 160 21.16 -17.30 0.16
C PHE A 160 21.00 -15.95 -0.56
N ASP A 161 20.46 -15.96 -1.77
CA ASP A 161 20.29 -14.76 -2.59
C ASP A 161 18.86 -14.22 -2.46
N GLU A 162 17.86 -15.10 -2.43
CA GLU A 162 16.45 -14.71 -2.30
C GLU A 162 15.79 -15.14 -0.99
N GLY A 163 16.37 -16.13 -0.30
CA GLY A 163 15.80 -16.77 0.89
C GLY A 163 16.50 -16.43 2.21
N PHE A 164 17.33 -15.38 2.28
CA PHE A 164 18.08 -15.02 3.49
C PHE A 164 17.88 -13.56 3.87
N VAL A 165 17.28 -13.30 5.04
CA VAL A 165 17.06 -11.94 5.53
C VAL A 165 17.37 -11.82 7.01
N ILE A 166 18.21 -10.85 7.37
CA ILE A 166 18.43 -10.43 8.76
C ILE A 166 17.65 -9.14 9.02
N SER A 167 16.84 -9.14 10.08
CA SER A 167 15.92 -8.07 10.45
C SER A 167 16.22 -7.48 11.83
N HIS A 168 15.53 -6.37 12.15
CA HIS A 168 15.74 -5.51 13.33
C HIS A 168 17.06 -4.73 13.38
N MET A 169 17.10 -3.71 14.24
CA MET A 169 18.24 -2.80 14.40
C MET A 169 19.43 -3.44 15.12
N ASP A 170 19.20 -4.49 15.90
CA ASP A 170 20.18 -5.26 16.65
C ASP A 170 20.49 -6.62 16.01
N ASN A 171 20.02 -6.80 14.77
CA ASN A 171 20.15 -8.03 13.99
C ASN A 171 19.64 -9.27 14.77
N SER A 172 18.57 -9.12 15.55
CA SER A 172 18.01 -10.18 16.40
C SER A 172 17.12 -11.17 15.68
N HIS A 173 16.73 -10.90 14.42
CA HIS A 173 15.80 -11.75 13.68
C HIS A 173 16.45 -12.28 12.41
N LEU A 174 16.32 -13.58 12.18
CA LEU A 174 16.74 -14.25 10.95
C LEU A 174 15.53 -14.94 10.31
N ASP A 175 15.25 -14.57 9.05
CA ASP A 175 14.33 -15.27 8.17
C ASP A 175 15.14 -16.08 7.15
N LEU A 176 14.83 -17.36 7.06
CA LEU A 176 15.40 -18.30 6.09
C LEU A 176 14.29 -18.95 5.27
N VAL A 177 14.50 -19.08 3.97
CA VAL A 177 13.67 -19.89 3.07
C VAL A 177 14.47 -21.10 2.62
N ILE A 178 13.96 -22.28 2.92
CA ILE A 178 14.63 -23.56 2.66
C ILE A 178 13.74 -24.42 1.76
N LYS A 179 14.33 -25.07 0.76
CA LYS A 179 13.61 -25.91 -0.21
C LYS A 179 13.13 -27.23 0.37
N GLU A 180 13.95 -27.84 1.22
CA GLU A 180 13.66 -29.11 1.86
C GLU A 180 13.34 -28.90 3.33
N LYS A 181 12.39 -29.66 3.88
CA LYS A 181 11.98 -29.54 5.28
C LYS A 181 13.13 -30.01 6.19
N PRO A 182 13.79 -29.12 6.95
CA PRO A 182 14.79 -29.55 7.92
C PRO A 182 14.13 -30.30 9.08
N SER A 183 14.90 -31.08 9.82
CA SER A 183 14.45 -31.61 11.10
C SER A 183 14.36 -30.49 12.16
N LYS A 184 13.70 -30.74 13.29
CA LYS A 184 13.66 -29.76 14.39
C LYS A 184 15.06 -29.54 14.98
N GLU A 185 15.86 -30.58 14.98
CA GLU A 185 17.26 -30.58 15.40
C GLU A 185 18.10 -29.68 14.49
N ASP A 186 17.88 -29.74 13.18
CA ASP A 186 18.54 -28.86 12.22
C ASP A 186 18.12 -27.40 12.42
N ALA A 187 16.83 -27.14 12.67
CA ALA A 187 16.34 -25.79 12.98
C ALA A 187 17.00 -25.21 14.23
N ILE A 188 17.19 -26.04 15.27
CA ILE A 188 17.91 -25.65 16.50
C ILE A 188 19.39 -25.40 16.20
N GLN A 189 20.03 -26.23 15.37
CA GLN A 189 21.44 -26.03 14.98
C GLN A 189 21.62 -24.72 14.21
N ILE A 190 20.72 -24.42 13.28
CA ILE A 190 20.68 -23.15 12.55
C ILE A 190 20.55 -21.97 13.51
N PHE A 191 19.62 -22.07 14.48
CA PHE A 191 19.42 -21.04 15.49
C PHE A 191 20.67 -20.79 16.33
N LYS A 192 21.31 -21.86 16.81
CA LYS A 192 22.56 -21.80 17.60
C LYS A 192 23.67 -21.15 16.78
N LEU A 193 23.88 -21.63 15.55
CA LEU A 193 24.90 -21.12 14.64
C LEU A 193 24.71 -19.62 14.36
N TYR A 194 23.47 -19.19 14.11
CA TYR A 194 23.16 -17.77 13.91
C TYR A 194 23.44 -16.95 15.16
N SER A 195 22.99 -17.40 16.32
CA SER A 195 23.17 -16.72 17.60
C SER A 195 24.65 -16.58 17.96
N ASP A 196 25.45 -17.63 17.75
CA ASP A 196 26.91 -17.64 17.91
C ASP A 196 27.59 -16.65 16.97
N THR A 197 27.22 -16.68 15.68
CA THR A 197 27.78 -15.79 14.66
C THR A 197 27.46 -14.33 14.99
N ARG A 198 26.22 -14.05 15.40
CA ARG A 198 25.77 -12.72 15.83
C ARG A 198 26.57 -12.23 17.04
N ALA A 199 26.73 -13.07 18.07
CA ALA A 199 27.50 -12.73 19.26
C ALA A 199 28.97 -12.41 18.92
N SER A 200 29.59 -13.23 18.06
CA SER A 200 30.97 -13.05 17.59
C SER A 200 31.18 -11.70 16.87
N VAL A 201 30.28 -11.33 15.96
CA VAL A 201 30.40 -10.09 15.17
C VAL A 201 30.07 -8.84 15.99
N ILE A 202 29.13 -8.93 16.94
CA ILE A 202 28.72 -7.78 17.76
C ILE A 202 29.67 -7.56 18.94
N GLY A 203 30.28 -8.62 19.49
CA GLY A 203 31.31 -8.57 20.54
C GLY A 203 30.81 -8.29 21.97
N ASP A 204 29.75 -7.48 22.12
CA ASP A 204 29.25 -7.01 23.43
C ASP A 204 27.95 -7.72 23.90
N ILE A 205 27.75 -8.98 23.53
CA ILE A 205 26.55 -9.73 23.93
C ILE A 205 26.89 -10.67 25.09
N SER A 206 26.17 -10.52 26.20
CA SER A 206 26.28 -11.43 27.33
C SER A 206 25.69 -12.79 26.99
N GLU A 207 26.19 -13.88 27.59
CA GLU A 207 25.76 -15.25 27.29
C GLU A 207 24.26 -15.46 27.46
N ASP A 208 23.63 -14.80 28.42
CA ASP A 208 22.17 -14.81 28.62
C ASP A 208 21.40 -14.13 27.47
N LYS A 209 21.96 -13.07 26.88
CA LYS A 209 21.33 -12.32 25.78
C LYS A 209 21.66 -12.88 24.40
N LYS A 210 22.59 -13.82 24.35
CA LYS A 210 23.03 -14.48 23.12
C LYS A 210 21.88 -15.18 22.42
N TYR A 211 21.01 -15.83 23.19
CA TYR A 211 19.88 -16.62 22.68
C TYR A 211 18.51 -16.00 23.02
N ASN A 212 18.34 -15.42 24.22
CA ASN A 212 17.03 -14.97 24.72
C ASN A 212 16.42 -13.76 24.00
N ASN A 213 17.17 -13.10 23.11
CA ASN A 213 16.68 -11.98 22.30
C ASN A 213 17.02 -12.22 20.81
N VAL A 214 16.94 -13.48 20.39
CA VAL A 214 17.10 -13.89 19.00
C VAL A 214 15.86 -14.65 18.58
N SER A 215 15.46 -14.44 17.34
CA SER A 215 14.35 -15.15 16.72
C SER A 215 14.76 -15.65 15.35
N LEU A 216 14.37 -16.88 15.06
CA LEU A 216 14.57 -17.56 13.80
C LEU A 216 13.21 -17.93 13.24
N ARG A 217 13.04 -17.69 11.95
CA ARG A 217 11.96 -18.20 11.14
C ARG A 217 12.54 -18.95 9.96
N ILE A 218 12.15 -20.20 9.83
CA ILE A 218 12.44 -21.03 8.65
C ILE A 218 11.12 -21.22 7.93
N ALA A 219 11.00 -20.70 6.72
CA ALA A 219 9.87 -20.91 5.84
C ALA A 219 10.23 -21.96 4.78
N ILE A 220 9.32 -22.91 4.57
CA ILE A 220 9.41 -23.93 3.54
C ILE A 220 8.25 -23.69 2.58
N PRO A 221 8.51 -23.40 1.30
CA PRO A 221 7.44 -23.22 0.32
C PRO A 221 6.50 -24.43 0.35
N GLU A 222 5.19 -24.18 0.46
CA GLU A 222 4.13 -25.20 0.40
C GLU A 222 4.06 -26.23 1.55
N ALA A 223 5.01 -26.22 2.49
CA ALA A 223 5.10 -27.20 3.59
C ALA A 223 5.19 -26.59 5.00
N GLY A 224 4.95 -25.28 5.12
CA GLY A 224 4.94 -24.55 6.38
C GLY A 224 6.34 -24.13 6.82
N GLY A 225 6.75 -24.46 8.05
CA GLY A 225 8.06 -24.06 8.54
C GLY A 225 8.30 -24.27 10.02
N TYR A 226 9.33 -23.62 10.54
CA TYR A 226 9.64 -23.59 11.97
C TYR A 226 9.86 -22.15 12.45
N SER A 227 9.44 -21.85 13.66
CA SER A 227 9.78 -20.62 14.35
C SER A 227 10.36 -20.90 15.74
N ILE A 228 11.43 -20.19 16.06
CA ILE A 228 12.06 -20.19 17.38
C ILE A 228 12.18 -18.73 17.80
N SER A 229 11.62 -18.35 18.94
CA SER A 229 11.66 -16.95 19.40
C SER A 229 11.85 -16.86 20.91
N ASN A 230 12.83 -16.06 21.34
CA ASN A 230 13.05 -15.69 22.75
C ASN A 230 13.15 -16.90 23.70
N GLN A 231 13.89 -17.93 23.30
CA GLN A 231 14.08 -19.12 24.12
C GLN A 231 15.52 -19.23 24.62
N ASN A 232 15.67 -19.76 25.83
CA ASN A 232 16.97 -20.14 26.34
C ASN A 232 17.42 -21.43 25.65
N ILE A 233 18.73 -21.59 25.50
CA ILE A 233 19.29 -22.76 24.83
C ILE A 233 18.91 -24.08 25.55
N SER A 234 18.72 -24.02 26.87
CA SER A 234 18.25 -25.12 27.69
C SER A 234 16.79 -25.49 27.41
N ASP A 235 15.96 -24.52 27.02
CA ASP A 235 14.55 -24.77 26.68
C ASP A 235 14.46 -25.50 25.33
N LEU A 236 15.42 -25.26 24.43
CA LEU A 236 15.52 -25.92 23.12
C LEU A 236 16.01 -27.39 23.21
N GLU A 237 16.30 -27.91 24.41
CA GLU A 237 16.50 -29.35 24.61
C GLU A 237 15.18 -30.12 24.46
N ASN A 238 14.03 -29.45 24.65
CA ASN A 238 12.72 -30.00 24.32
C ASN A 238 12.29 -29.55 22.91
N LEU A 239 12.22 -30.51 21.98
CA LEU A 239 11.83 -30.27 20.58
C LEU A 239 10.39 -29.73 20.43
N GLU A 240 9.54 -29.89 21.44
CA GLU A 240 8.18 -29.34 21.46
C GLU A 240 8.16 -27.81 21.53
N ASN A 241 9.27 -27.20 21.96
CA ASN A 241 9.39 -25.74 22.04
C ASN A 241 9.69 -25.08 20.67
N VAL A 242 9.94 -25.88 19.63
CA VAL A 242 10.03 -25.40 18.25
C VAL A 242 8.62 -25.34 17.66
N GLU A 243 8.15 -24.12 17.39
CA GLU A 243 6.81 -23.89 16.82
C GLU A 243 6.80 -24.27 15.33
N GLU A 244 5.89 -25.17 14.95
CA GLU A 244 5.67 -25.52 13.54
C GLU A 244 4.73 -24.49 12.91
N LEU A 245 5.20 -23.87 11.82
CA LEU A 245 4.41 -22.93 11.03
C LEU A 245 3.54 -23.71 10.03
N PRO A 246 2.28 -23.29 9.81
CA PRO A 246 1.37 -23.89 8.83
C PRO A 246 1.80 -23.61 7.38
#